data_AF-A0A539CXA2-F1
#
_entry.id   AF-A0A539CXA2-F1
#
_cell.length_a   1.000
_cell.length_b   1.000
_cell.length_c   1.000
_cell.angle_alpha   90.00
_cell.angle_beta   90.00
_cell.angle_gamma   90.00
#
_symmetry.space_group_name_H-M   'P 1'
#
loop_
_entity.id
_entity.type
_entity.pdbx_description
1 polymer ?
#
loop_
_entity_poly.entity_id
_entity_poly.type
_entity_poly.pdbx_seq_one_letter_code
_entity_poly.pdbx_strand_id
1 'polypeptide(L)'
;MDKAELRKLQEFLRKSFGNQGIKVTPGKRDSDDADAHLGERKIGAITVDDEDGDRSFAFEMKIPVERPVLQDYLRRLFETDKLKIVPRGKKNDSVEFYNGDDFLGVISADDPKATSFTLQMAILDIDLDEF
;
A
#
# COMPACT_ATOMS: atom_id res chain seq x y z
N MET A 1 -9.80 2.78 -14.86
CA MET A 1 -8.79 3.85 -14.67
C MET A 1 -8.14 4.27 -15.97
N ASP A 2 -7.90 5.57 -16.15
CA ASP A 2 -7.17 6.08 -17.33
C ASP A 2 -5.64 6.08 -17.15
N LYS A 3 -4.92 6.42 -18.21
CA LYS A 3 -3.44 6.42 -18.20
C LYS A 3 -2.84 7.48 -17.28
N ALA A 4 -3.50 8.63 -17.11
CA ALA A 4 -3.03 9.69 -16.23
C ALA A 4 -3.20 9.27 -14.77
N GLU A 5 -4.32 8.66 -14.41
CA GLU A 5 -4.59 8.14 -13.07
C GLU A 5 -3.60 7.05 -12.67
N LEU A 6 -3.35 6.08 -13.54
CA LEU A 6 -2.34 5.04 -13.30
C LEU A 6 -0.94 5.64 -13.03
N ARG A 7 -0.60 6.71 -13.74
CA ARG A 7 0.66 7.43 -13.53
C ARG A 7 0.66 8.15 -12.18
N LYS A 8 -0.40 8.86 -11.82
CA LYS A 8 -0.51 9.54 -10.52
C LYS A 8 -0.40 8.54 -9.36
N LEU A 9 -1.15 7.44 -9.42
CA LEU A 9 -1.06 6.34 -8.45
C LEU A 9 0.36 5.77 -8.36
N GLN A 10 1.04 5.58 -9.50
CA GLN A 10 2.42 5.13 -9.50
C GLN A 10 3.35 6.10 -8.77
N GLU A 11 3.28 7.39 -9.07
CA GLU A 11 4.15 8.39 -8.42
C GLU A 11 3.83 8.53 -6.93
N PHE A 12 2.54 8.48 -6.56
CA PHE A 12 2.11 8.43 -5.16
C PHE A 12 2.74 7.23 -4.44
N LEU A 13 2.58 6.00 -4.95
CA LEU A 13 3.16 4.80 -4.31
C LEU A 13 4.70 4.84 -4.25
N ARG A 14 5.36 5.41 -5.27
CA ARG A 14 6.83 5.61 -5.26
C ARG A 14 7.27 6.55 -4.15
N LYS A 15 6.56 7.66 -3.95
CA LYS A 15 6.80 8.61 -2.85
C LYS A 15 6.52 7.93 -1.50
N SER A 16 5.33 7.33 -1.35
CA SER A 16 4.86 6.68 -0.13
C SER A 16 5.81 5.59 0.36
N PHE A 17 6.23 4.67 -0.50
CA PHE A 17 7.14 3.59 -0.11
C PHE A 17 8.62 3.91 -0.28
N GLY A 18 8.97 5.06 -0.88
CA GLY A 18 10.36 5.45 -1.12
C GLY A 18 11.10 4.58 -2.14
N ASN A 19 10.38 3.97 -3.09
CA ASN A 19 10.97 3.05 -4.08
C ASN A 19 10.53 3.40 -5.51
N GLN A 20 11.48 3.78 -6.36
CA GLN A 20 11.25 4.18 -7.75
C GLN A 20 10.95 3.01 -8.71
N GLY A 21 11.20 1.78 -8.28
CA GLY A 21 10.95 0.56 -9.06
C GLY A 21 9.47 0.17 -9.16
N ILE A 22 8.60 0.83 -8.39
CA ILE A 22 7.16 0.55 -8.40
C ILE A 22 6.56 0.95 -9.75
N LYS A 23 5.72 0.07 -10.28
CA LYS A 23 4.90 0.30 -11.47
C LYS A 23 3.44 0.02 -11.17
N VAL A 24 2.55 0.84 -11.72
CA VAL A 24 1.10 0.61 -11.64
C VAL A 24 0.58 0.35 -13.04
N THR A 25 -0.18 -0.72 -13.20
CA THR A 25 -0.78 -1.15 -14.47
C THR A 25 -2.29 -1.37 -14.30
N PRO A 26 -3.08 -1.37 -15.38
CA PRO A 26 -4.48 -1.77 -15.29
C PRO A 26 -4.63 -3.16 -14.64
N GLY A 27 -5.71 -3.34 -13.89
CA GLY A 27 -6.06 -4.60 -13.26
C GLY A 27 -6.29 -5.69 -14.29
N LYS A 28 -5.91 -6.93 -13.98
CA LYS A 28 -6.11 -8.07 -14.89
C LYS A 28 -7.56 -8.55 -15.00
N ARG A 29 -8.38 -8.26 -13.98
CA ARG A 29 -9.77 -8.75 -13.88
C ARG A 29 -10.79 -7.65 -14.18
N ASP A 30 -10.54 -6.47 -13.64
CA ASP A 30 -11.35 -5.28 -13.86
C ASP A 30 -10.45 -4.19 -14.44
N SER A 31 -10.91 -3.56 -15.53
CA SER A 31 -10.22 -2.42 -16.15
C SER A 31 -10.32 -1.14 -15.32
N ASP A 32 -11.23 -1.11 -14.35
CA ASP A 32 -11.39 -0.02 -13.41
C ASP A 32 -10.49 -0.16 -12.18
N ASP A 33 -9.92 -1.34 -11.95
CA ASP A 33 -8.88 -1.58 -10.96
C ASP A 33 -7.46 -1.34 -11.52
N ALA A 34 -6.49 -1.33 -10.61
CA ALA A 34 -5.07 -1.35 -10.95
C ALA A 34 -4.26 -2.34 -10.10
N ASP A 35 -3.10 -2.72 -10.60
CA ASP A 35 -2.16 -3.62 -9.94
C ASP A 35 -0.80 -2.93 -9.76
N ALA A 36 -0.30 -2.89 -8.53
CA ALA A 36 1.04 -2.40 -8.22
C ALA A 36 2.05 -3.54 -8.33
N HIS A 37 3.19 -3.24 -8.95
CA HIS A 37 4.26 -4.19 -9.24
C HIS A 37 5.62 -3.68 -8.79
N LEU A 38 6.48 -4.60 -8.37
CA LEU A 38 7.91 -4.36 -8.18
C LEU A 38 8.68 -5.37 -9.04
N GLY A 39 9.33 -4.89 -10.09
CA GLY A 39 9.84 -5.76 -11.16
C GLY A 39 8.70 -6.49 -11.87
N GLU A 40 8.78 -7.82 -11.97
CA GLU A 40 7.74 -8.67 -12.56
C GLU A 40 6.70 -9.15 -11.55
N ARG A 41 6.91 -8.88 -10.25
CA ARG A 41 6.05 -9.36 -9.16
C ARG A 41 4.95 -8.34 -8.87
N LYS A 42 3.68 -8.78 -8.90
CA LYS A 42 2.57 -8.01 -8.30
C LYS A 42 2.74 -7.96 -6.78
N ILE A 43 2.72 -6.77 -6.21
CA ILE A 43 2.84 -6.53 -4.77
C ILE A 43 1.50 -6.14 -4.14
N GLY A 44 0.60 -5.50 -4.87
CA GLY A 44 -0.68 -5.08 -4.33
C GLY A 44 -1.73 -4.87 -5.40
N ALA A 45 -2.99 -4.83 -4.98
CA ALA A 45 -4.13 -4.44 -5.79
C ALA A 45 -4.56 -3.02 -5.37
N ILE A 46 -5.11 -2.28 -6.32
CA ILE A 46 -5.73 -0.98 -6.12
C ILE A 46 -7.14 -1.09 -6.67
N THR A 47 -8.13 -0.93 -5.80
CA THR A 47 -9.53 -0.83 -6.21
C THR A 47 -9.96 0.62 -6.18
N VAL A 48 -10.85 0.99 -7.11
CA VAL A 48 -11.49 2.30 -7.12
C VAL A 48 -12.81 2.24 -6.37
N ASP A 49 -13.09 3.27 -5.59
CA ASP A 49 -14.39 3.55 -5.00
C ASP A 49 -14.82 4.92 -5.50
N ASP A 50 -15.93 4.97 -6.23
CA ASP A 50 -16.51 6.18 -6.81
C ASP A 50 -17.93 6.48 -6.28
N GLU A 51 -18.28 5.92 -5.11
CA GLU A 51 -19.57 6.19 -4.47
C GLU A 51 -19.73 7.69 -4.16
N ASP A 52 -20.90 8.24 -4.51
CA ASP A 52 -21.31 9.62 -4.23
C ASP A 52 -20.49 10.77 -4.85
N GLY A 53 -19.61 10.47 -5.81
CA GLY A 53 -18.84 11.47 -6.56
C GLY A 53 -17.53 11.90 -5.90
N ASP A 54 -17.20 11.31 -4.75
CA ASP A 54 -15.89 11.44 -4.11
C ASP A 54 -15.05 10.20 -4.48
N ARG A 55 -14.21 10.35 -5.51
CA ARG A 55 -13.40 9.22 -5.97
C ARG A 55 -12.21 8.99 -5.04
N SER A 56 -12.02 7.73 -4.67
CA SER A 56 -10.93 7.29 -3.81
C SER A 56 -10.42 5.92 -4.26
N PHE A 57 -9.26 5.55 -3.75
CA PHE A 57 -8.60 4.30 -4.09
C PHE A 57 -8.18 3.57 -2.83
N ALA A 58 -8.38 2.26 -2.81
CA ALA A 58 -7.91 1.39 -1.75
C ALA A 58 -6.75 0.53 -2.26
N PHE A 59 -5.56 0.72 -1.68
CA PHE A 59 -4.41 -0.14 -1.93
C PHE A 59 -4.35 -1.25 -0.88
N GLU A 60 -4.32 -2.50 -1.34
CA GLU A 60 -4.14 -3.68 -0.51
C GLU A 60 -2.90 -4.49 -0.92
N MET A 61 -2.05 -4.81 0.07
CA MET A 61 -0.87 -5.66 -0.13
C MET A 61 -0.80 -6.75 0.93
N LYS A 62 -0.66 -8.01 0.48
CA LYS A 62 -0.41 -9.16 1.36
C LYS A 62 1.05 -9.22 1.78
N ILE A 63 1.27 -9.48 3.06
CA ILE A 63 2.57 -9.54 3.71
C ILE A 63 2.70 -10.89 4.42
N PRO A 64 3.35 -11.88 3.80
CA PRO A 64 3.37 -13.26 4.28
C PRO A 64 4.48 -13.49 5.30
N VAL A 65 4.56 -12.65 6.33
CA VAL A 65 5.52 -12.78 7.42
C VAL A 65 4.90 -12.49 8.78
N GLU A 66 5.45 -13.07 9.83
CA GLU A 66 5.03 -12.83 11.21
C GLU A 66 5.45 -11.44 11.72
N ARG A 67 4.78 -10.96 12.78
CA ARG A 67 5.01 -9.63 13.35
C ARG A 67 6.47 -9.30 13.69
N PRO A 68 7.29 -10.20 14.27
CA PRO A 68 8.65 -9.85 14.70
C PRO A 68 9.58 -9.41 13.56
N VAL A 69 9.32 -9.89 12.34
CA VAL A 69 10.14 -9.60 11.15
C VAL A 69 9.46 -8.63 10.17
N LEU A 70 8.23 -8.20 10.47
CA LEU A 70 7.37 -7.42 9.57
C LEU A 70 8.04 -6.14 9.07
N GLN A 71 8.62 -5.33 9.95
CA GLN A 71 9.28 -4.08 9.56
C GLN A 71 10.51 -4.32 8.70
N ASP A 72 11.38 -5.26 9.09
CA ASP A 72 12.61 -5.58 8.35
C ASP A 72 12.27 -6.15 6.97
N TYR A 73 11.23 -6.98 6.87
CA TYR A 73 10.71 -7.46 5.58
C TYR A 73 10.30 -6.30 4.67
N LEU A 74 9.52 -5.33 5.18
CA LEU A 74 9.06 -4.17 4.38
C LEU A 74 10.23 -3.29 3.94
N ARG A 75 11.19 -3.03 4.84
CA ARG A 75 12.40 -2.26 4.52
C ARG A 75 13.24 -2.92 3.44
N ARG A 76 13.41 -4.24 3.50
CA ARG A 76 14.13 -5.01 2.46
C ARG A 76 13.36 -5.06 1.15
N LEU A 77 12.04 -5.22 1.20
CA LEU A 77 11.20 -5.28 0.01
C LEU A 77 11.25 -3.97 -0.79
N PHE A 78 11.21 -2.82 -0.11
CA PHE A 78 11.23 -1.50 -0.75
C PHE A 78 12.61 -0.84 -0.77
N GLU A 79 13.65 -1.53 -0.31
CA GLU A 79 15.04 -1.05 -0.29
C GLU A 79 15.22 0.31 0.41
N THR A 80 14.54 0.50 1.53
CA THR A 80 14.55 1.76 2.31
C THR A 80 14.52 1.47 3.81
N ASP A 81 15.26 2.25 4.60
CA ASP A 81 15.30 2.16 6.06
C ASP A 81 14.28 3.09 6.75
N LYS A 82 13.62 3.96 5.99
CA LYS A 82 12.68 4.96 6.52
C LYS A 82 11.33 4.39 6.94
N LEU A 83 10.99 3.21 6.46
CA LEU A 83 9.71 2.56 6.76
C LEU A 83 9.68 2.13 8.23
N LYS A 84 8.61 2.48 8.95
CA LYS A 84 8.44 2.14 10.37
C LYS A 84 7.03 1.61 10.63
N ILE A 85 6.93 0.63 11.53
CA ILE A 85 5.64 0.20 12.07
C ILE A 85 5.49 0.71 13.50
N VAL A 86 4.31 1.21 13.85
CA VAL A 86 4.01 1.76 15.17
C VAL A 86 2.87 0.95 15.80
N PRO A 87 3.02 0.47 17.05
CA PRO A 87 1.93 -0.23 17.74
C PRO A 87 0.72 0.66 18.00
N ARG A 88 -0.48 0.14 17.76
CA ARG A 88 -1.76 0.85 17.98
C ARG A 88 -2.28 0.68 19.41
N GLY A 89 -1.49 1.14 20.38
CA GLY A 89 -1.79 1.02 21.80
C GLY A 89 -1.84 -0.46 22.25
N LYS A 90 -2.99 -0.91 22.78
CA LYS A 90 -3.18 -2.30 23.26
C LYS A 90 -3.62 -3.29 22.17
N LYS A 91 -3.78 -2.83 20.92
CA LYS A 91 -4.17 -3.68 19.80
C LYS A 91 -2.96 -4.48 19.30
N ASN A 92 -3.04 -5.80 19.43
CA ASN A 92 -1.98 -6.71 19.00
C ASN A 92 -2.18 -7.28 17.59
N ASP A 93 -3.35 -7.04 17.01
CA ASP A 93 -3.75 -7.48 15.68
C ASP A 93 -3.35 -6.50 14.57
N SER A 94 -2.90 -5.29 14.90
CA SER A 94 -2.59 -4.26 13.91
C SER A 94 -1.50 -3.30 14.34
N VAL A 95 -0.86 -2.69 13.34
CA VAL A 95 0.13 -1.62 13.49
C VAL A 95 -0.17 -0.53 12.48
N GLU A 96 0.20 0.71 12.81
CA GLU A 96 0.25 1.80 11.85
C GLU A 96 1.56 1.71 11.06
N PHE A 97 1.50 2.05 9.77
CA PHE A 97 2.64 2.00 8.86
C PHE A 97 2.97 3.41 8.39
N TYR A 98 4.27 3.72 8.40
CA TYR A 98 4.78 5.07 8.11
C TYR A 98 6.03 5.01 7.23
N ASN A 99 6.29 6.11 6.51
CA ASN A 99 7.59 6.44 5.94
C ASN A 99 8.07 7.77 6.54
N GLY A 100 9.17 7.75 7.30
CA GLY A 100 9.56 8.94 8.06
C GLY A 100 8.44 9.29 9.04
N ASP A 101 7.84 10.47 8.93
CA ASP A 101 6.71 10.91 9.76
C ASP A 101 5.35 10.83 9.05
N ASP A 102 5.34 10.43 7.78
CA ASP A 102 4.14 10.34 6.96
C ASP A 102 3.41 9.01 7.22
N PHE A 103 2.14 9.11 7.62
CA PHE A 103 1.28 7.94 7.80
C PHE A 103 0.87 7.38 6.43
N LEU A 104 1.07 6.08 6.23
CA LEU A 104 0.74 5.40 4.99
C LEU A 104 -0.51 4.52 5.09
N GLY A 105 -0.81 3.95 6.26
CA GLY A 105 -1.93 3.03 6.39
C GLY A 105 -1.83 2.11 7.59
N VAL A 106 -2.70 1.11 7.60
CA VAL A 106 -2.78 0.12 8.69
C VAL A 106 -2.38 -1.25 8.15
N ILE A 107 -1.53 -1.94 8.91
CA ILE A 107 -1.19 -3.34 8.65
C ILE A 107 -1.90 -4.18 9.71
N SER A 108 -2.79 -5.08 9.28
CA SER A 108 -3.62 -5.93 10.15
C SER A 108 -3.32 -7.41 9.93
N ALA A 109 -3.32 -8.19 10.99
CA ALA A 109 -3.13 -9.63 10.96
C ALA A 109 -4.30 -10.29 10.23
N ASP A 110 -4.02 -11.23 9.33
CA ASP A 110 -5.06 -11.97 8.60
C ASP A 110 -5.69 -13.09 9.45
N ASP A 111 -5.02 -13.50 10.54
CA ASP A 111 -5.43 -14.60 11.39
C ASP A 111 -5.04 -14.36 12.87
N PRO A 112 -5.69 -15.04 13.84
CA PRO A 112 -5.41 -14.83 15.27
C PRO A 112 -3.98 -15.16 15.71
N LYS A 113 -3.24 -15.99 14.97
CA LYS A 113 -1.83 -16.31 15.24
C LYS A 113 -0.88 -15.29 14.59
N ALA A 114 -1.40 -14.35 13.80
CA ALA A 114 -0.65 -13.29 13.12
C ALA A 114 0.50 -13.84 12.26
N THR A 115 0.19 -14.87 11.46
CA THR A 115 1.15 -15.52 10.56
C THR A 115 1.31 -14.81 9.23
N SER A 116 0.30 -14.04 8.83
CA SER A 116 0.37 -13.08 7.74
C SER A 116 -0.40 -11.82 8.05
N PHE A 117 -0.12 -10.78 7.28
CA PHE A 117 -0.74 -9.47 7.42
C PHE A 117 -1.18 -8.92 6.07
N THR A 118 -2.09 -7.96 6.13
CA THR A 118 -2.49 -7.12 5.00
C THR A 118 -2.23 -5.66 5.34
N LEU A 119 -1.51 -4.96 4.46
CA LEU A 119 -1.47 -3.50 4.44
C LEU A 119 -2.72 -2.99 3.72
N GLN A 120 -3.45 -2.10 4.36
CA GLN A 120 -4.54 -1.32 3.78
C GLN A 120 -4.17 0.17 3.84
N MET A 121 -4.20 0.82 2.68
CA MET A 121 -3.92 2.25 2.51
C MET A 121 -5.06 2.87 1.70
N ALA A 122 -5.65 3.94 2.23
CA ALA A 122 -6.58 4.77 1.50
C ALA A 122 -5.82 5.87 0.78
N ILE A 123 -6.18 6.14 -0.47
CA ILE A 123 -5.59 7.17 -1.32
C ILE A 123 -6.75 8.02 -1.83
N LEU A 124 -6.76 9.29 -1.50
CA LEU A 124 -7.80 10.22 -1.91
C LEU A 124 -7.38 10.93 -3.20
N ASP A 125 -8.35 11.40 -3.99
CA ASP A 125 -8.08 12.18 -5.20
C ASP A 125 -7.16 13.39 -4.91
N ILE A 126 -7.35 14.07 -3.77
CA ILE A 126 -6.51 15.20 -3.35
C ILE A 126 -5.04 14.80 -3.12
N ASP A 127 -4.76 13.55 -2.73
CA ASP A 127 -3.39 13.05 -2.57
C ASP A 127 -2.70 12.88 -3.94
N LEU A 128 -3.50 12.70 -5.00
CA LEU A 128 -3.03 12.49 -6.36
C LEU A 128 -2.87 13.80 -7.16
N ASP A 129 -3.45 14.91 -6.70
CA ASP A 129 -3.36 16.22 -7.36
C ASP A 129 -1.94 16.80 -7.36
N GLU A 130 -1.04 16.28 -6.52
CA GLU A 130 0.37 16.64 -6.50
C GLU A 130 1.19 16.08 -7.68
N PHE A 131 0.63 15.20 -8.53
CA PHE A 131 1.37 14.39 -9.50
C PHE A 131 0.95 14.52 -10.98
#